data_AF-A0A3D0XBW6-F1
#
_entry.id   AF-A0A3D0XBW6-F1
#
_cell.length_a   1.000
_cell.length_b   1.000
_cell.length_c   1.000
_cell.angle_alpha   90.00
_cell.angle_beta   90.00
_cell.angle_gamma   90.00
#
_symmetry.space_group_name_H-M   'P 1'
#
loop_
_entity.id
_entity.type
_entity.pdbx_description
1 polymer ?
#
loop_
_entity_poly.entity_id
_entity_poly.type
_entity_poly.pdbx_seq_one_letter_code
_entity_poly.pdbx_strand_id
1 'polypeptide(L)' 'PIPLIPLIMMWDSAVSAMRVYTKEDLDNLIKDIKVDGYIFEAKKIPSYRDKPAIHYCVGYPCD' A
#
# COMPACT_ATOMS: atom_id res chain seq x y z
N PRO A 1 36.97 -1.99 -9.25
CA PRO A 1 36.18 -2.64 -8.18
C PRO A 1 34.77 -2.03 -8.18
N ILE A 2 33.72 -2.84 -8.26
CA ILE A 2 32.34 -2.36 -8.24
C ILE A 2 32.00 -1.99 -6.79
N PRO A 3 31.45 -0.80 -6.51
CA PRO A 3 31.11 -0.42 -5.16
C PRO A 3 29.88 -1.21 -4.71
N LEU A 4 30.07 -2.14 -3.76
CA LEU A 4 28.99 -3.00 -3.23
C LEU A 4 27.98 -2.23 -2.37
N ILE A 5 28.44 -1.27 -1.58
CA ILE A 5 27.59 -0.54 -0.62
C ILE A 5 26.44 0.22 -1.33
N PRO A 6 26.68 1.01 -2.40
CA PRO A 6 25.60 1.66 -3.14
C PRO A 6 24.62 0.68 -3.79
N LEU A 7 25.11 -0.48 -4.24
CA LEU A 7 24.27 -1.49 -4.90
C LEU A 7 23.26 -2.10 -3.92
N ILE A 8 23.72 -2.41 -2.70
CA ILE A 8 22.88 -2.94 -1.63
C ILE A 8 21.84 -1.89 -1.20
N MET A 9 22.25 -0.62 -1.04
CA MET A 9 21.33 0.47 -0.71
C MET A 9 20.27 0.72 -1.79
N MET A 10 20.66 0.65 -3.06
CA MET A 10 19.73 0.82 -4.19
C MET A 10 18.72 -0.32 -4.24
N TRP A 11 19.15 -1.57 -3.98
CA TRP A 11 18.26 -2.72 -3.93
C TRP A 11 17.27 -2.65 -2.77
N ASP A 12 17.73 -2.30 -1.57
CA ASP A 12 16.87 -2.12 -0.40
C ASP A 12 15.80 -1.04 -0.61
N SER A 13 16.19 0.06 -1.27
CA SER A 13 15.27 1.14 -1.65
C SER A 13 14.23 0.70 -2.68
N ALA A 14 14.66 -0.07 -3.69
CA ALA A 14 13.77 -0.61 -4.71
C ALA A 14 12.76 -1.61 -4.12
N VAL A 15 13.22 -2.52 -3.25
CA VAL A 15 12.35 -3.48 -2.56
C VAL A 15 11.37 -2.79 -1.63
N SER A 16 11.80 -1.74 -0.93
CA SER A 16 10.91 -0.92 -0.09
C SER A 16 9.84 -0.19 -0.90
N ALA A 17 10.18 0.32 -2.09
CA ALA A 17 9.22 0.94 -3.00
C ALA A 17 8.23 -0.07 -3.61
N MET A 18 8.69 -1.30 -3.89
CA MET A 18 7.83 -2.39 -4.37
C MET A 18 6.87 -2.90 -3.28
N ARG A 19 7.10 -2.57 -2.00
CA ARG A 19 6.19 -2.92 -0.89
C ARG A 19 4.95 -2.03 -0.82
N VAL A 20 4.84 -1.04 -1.69
CA VAL A 20 3.62 -0.23 -1.81
C VAL A 20 2.54 -1.10 -2.46
N TYR A 21 1.56 -1.51 -1.64
CA TYR A 21 0.41 -2.27 -2.12
C TYR A 21 -0.31 -1.51 -3.24
N THR A 22 -0.58 -2.20 -4.34
CA THR A 22 -1.48 -1.66 -5.36
C THR A 22 -2.90 -1.63 -4.82
N LYS A 23 -3.79 -0.88 -5.48
CA LYS A 23 -5.22 -0.90 -5.14
C LYS A 23 -5.78 -2.32 -5.19
N GLU A 24 -5.38 -3.10 -6.18
CA GLU A 24 -5.87 -4.47 -6.40
C GLU A 24 -5.44 -5.41 -5.28
N ASP A 25 -4.19 -5.27 -4.81
CA ASP A 25 -3.70 -6.04 -3.67
C ASP A 25 -4.47 -5.70 -2.38
N LEU A 26 -4.75 -4.42 -2.14
CA LEU A 26 -5.56 -3.96 -1.02
C LEU A 26 -7.02 -4.44 -1.11
N ASP A 27 -7.64 -4.34 -2.29
CA ASP A 27 -9.00 -4.84 -2.54
C ASP A 27 -9.08 -6.36 -2.31
N ASN A 28 -8.06 -7.11 -2.71
CA ASN A 28 -7.99 -8.55 -2.46
C ASN A 28 -7.77 -8.87 -0.98
N LEU A 29 -6.91 -8.11 -0.29
CA LEU A 29 -6.68 -8.28 1.14
C LEU A 29 -7.96 -8.06 1.96
N ILE A 30 -8.76 -7.06 1.57
CA ILE A 30 -9.98 -6.70 2.28
C ILE A 30 -11.13 -7.68 2.01
N LYS A 31 -11.21 -8.29 0.82
CA LYS A 31 -12.24 -9.30 0.50
C LYS A 31 -12.27 -10.48 1.47
N ASP A 32 -11.10 -10.86 1.98
CA ASP A 32 -10.97 -11.98 2.91
C ASP A 32 -11.24 -11.58 4.38
N ILE A 33 -11.31 -10.28 4.67
CA ILE A 33 -11.61 -9.77 6.02
C ILE A 33 -13.13 -9.80 6.22
N LYS A 34 -13.61 -10.80 6.95
CA LYS A 34 -15.01 -10.89 7.40
C LYS A 34 -15.06 -10.72 8.91
N VAL A 35 -15.46 -9.53 9.35
CA VAL A 35 -15.67 -9.21 10.76
C VAL A 35 -17.10 -8.74 10.90
N ASP A 36 -17.88 -9.39 11.77
CA ASP A 36 -19.27 -9.01 12.00
C ASP A 36 -19.35 -7.58 12.56
N GLY A 37 -20.24 -6.77 11.99
CA GLY A 37 -20.43 -5.38 12.37
C GLY A 37 -19.34 -4.42 11.88
N TYR A 38 -18.43 -4.83 10.98
CA TYR A 38 -17.42 -3.94 10.38
C TYR A 38 -17.39 -4.06 8.86
N ILE A 39 -17.30 -2.91 8.20
CA ILE A 39 -17.04 -2.80 6.75
C ILE A 39 -15.65 -2.24 6.54
N PHE A 40 -14.91 -2.87 5.64
CA PHE A 40 -13.58 -2.43 5.22
C PHE A 40 -13.65 -1.93 3.78
N GLU A 41 -13.09 -0.75 3.52
CA GLU A 41 -13.01 -0.16 2.19
C GLU A 41 -11.58 0.30 1.87
N ALA A 42 -11.07 -0.09 0.70
CA ALA A 42 -9.86 0.51 0.13
C ALA A 42 -10.25 1.74 -0.69
N LYS A 43 -9.69 2.89 -0.32
CA LYS A 43 -9.85 4.14 -1.05
C LYS A 43 -8.50 4.68 -1.51
N LYS A 44 -8.56 5.51 -2.54
CA LYS A 44 -7.40 6.19 -3.11
C LYS A 44 -7.60 7.67 -2.87
N ILE A 45 -6.67 8.31 -2.17
CA ILE A 45 -6.69 9.78 -2.08
C ILE A 45 -6.22 10.31 -3.44
N PRO A 46 -7.01 11.16 -4.12
CA PRO A 46 -6.56 11.77 -5.36
C PRO A 46 -5.29 12.58 -5.07
N SER A 47 -4.27 12.39 -5.91
CA SER A 47 -3.03 13.16 -5.85
C SER A 47 -3.36 14.65 -5.93
N TYR A 48 -2.97 15.42 -4.92
CA TYR A 48 -3.00 16.88 -4.97
C TYR A 48 -1.56 17.38 -5.10
N ARG A 49 -1.29 18.15 -6.18
CA ARG A 49 -0.01 18.82 -6.46
C ARG A 49 1.22 17.91 -6.29
N ASP A 50 1.46 17.03 -7.27
CA ASP A 50 2.69 16.23 -7.41
C ASP A 50 2.94 15.12 -6.37
N LYS A 51 2.00 14.83 -5.47
CA LYS A 51 2.17 13.73 -4.50
C LYS A 51 1.71 12.40 -5.09
N PRO A 52 2.46 11.30 -4.95
CA PRO A 52 2.01 9.99 -5.42
C PRO A 52 0.68 9.63 -4.76
N ALA A 53 -0.23 9.06 -5.54
CA ALA A 53 -1.55 8.71 -5.02
C ALA A 53 -1.42 7.58 -4.00
N ILE A 54 -1.79 7.86 -2.75
CA ILE A 54 -1.67 6.92 -1.64
C ILE A 54 -2.95 6.09 -1.56
N HIS A 55 -2.78 4.77 -1.56
CA HIS A 55 -3.84 3.82 -1.28
C HIS A 55 -3.96 3.62 0.23
N TYR A 56 -5.17 3.68 0.76
CA TYR A 56 -5.45 3.49 2.19
C TYR A 56 -6.63 2.56 2.37
N CYS A 57 -6.60 1.76 3.44
CA CYS A 57 -7.70 0.91 3.88
C CYS A 57 -8.29 1.51 5.16
N VAL A 58 -9.62 1.60 5.24
CA VAL A 58 -10.34 2.01 6.44
C VAL A 58 -11.36 0.94 6.80
N GLY A 59 -11.39 0.55 8.08
CA GLY A 59 -12.46 -0.27 8.65
C GLY A 59 -13.34 0.60 9.54
N TYR A 60 -14.65 0.59 9.32
CA TYR A 60 -15.62 1.32 10.14
C TYR A 60 -16.76 0.39 10.57
N PRO A 61 -17.37 0.62 11.75
CA PRO A 61 -18.49 -0.19 12.20
C PRO A 61 -19.69 0.02 11.27
N CYS A 62 -20.36 -1.07 10.91
CA CYS A 62 -21.64 -1.06 10.23
C CYS A 62 -22.72 -1.44 11.23
N ASP A 63 -23.43 -0.43 11.73
CA ASP A 63 -24.72 -0.61 12.42
C ASP A 63 -25.80 -1.03 11.41
#